data_AF-A0AAV2RWB4-F1
#
_entry.id   AF-A0AAV2RWB4-F1
#
_cell.length_a   1.000
_cell.length_b   1.000
_cell.length_c   1.000
_cell.angle_alpha   90.00
_cell.angle_beta   90.00
_cell.angle_gamma   90.00
#
_symmetry.space_group_name_H-M   'P 1'
#
loop_
_entity.id
_entity.type
_entity.pdbx_description
1 polymer ?
#
loop_
_entity_poly.entity_id
_entity_poly.type
_entity_poly.pdbx_seq_one_letter_code
_entity_poly.pdbx_strand_id
1 'polypeptide(L)'
;MLQDRQGTMKIVFILVSAALVAGLPEPDPDTEVQLSVESGGSKVNSYFDYAKDAAGTSIEIVSSFLGKAMGYDCCYVNGMKYENGAEDVPCGDRYPPGTVGDCVDGNVQCINKIHIRYCLKVYENATICLNMTIDPLLSFFEVMKIAQAEDPTFRFTYTIHELWGVAIESIDGLYDDVPKYLVWLFYQCNPAADPDNYHVGCTSSPTGVSTTYPKDGDIWLWQYQFYNWTAENH
;
A
#
# COMPACT_ATOMS: atom_id res chain seq x y z
N MET A 1 31.71 17.50 -39.92
CA MET A 1 30.82 18.66 -39.73
C MET A 1 29.40 18.14 -39.56
N LEU A 2 28.95 17.99 -38.32
CA LEU A 2 27.55 17.75 -37.96
C LEU A 2 27.36 18.53 -36.66
N GLN A 3 26.58 19.60 -36.77
CA GLN A 3 26.36 20.64 -35.79
C GLN A 3 24.88 20.62 -35.42
N ASP A 4 24.63 20.77 -34.11
CA ASP A 4 23.37 21.11 -33.44
C ASP A 4 22.16 20.18 -33.51
N ARG A 5 21.67 19.78 -32.32
CA ARG A 5 20.67 20.59 -31.59
C ARG A 5 20.50 20.08 -30.15
N GLN A 6 21.16 20.73 -29.21
CA GLN A 6 20.79 20.66 -27.79
C GLN A 6 19.57 21.56 -27.55
N GLY A 7 18.40 20.96 -27.38
CA GLY A 7 17.21 21.66 -26.91
C GLY A 7 17.30 21.91 -25.42
N THR A 8 17.70 23.11 -25.00
CA THR A 8 17.52 23.59 -23.63
C THR A 8 16.03 23.70 -23.32
N MET A 9 15.53 22.80 -22.48
CA MET A 9 14.20 22.86 -21.90
C MET A 9 14.16 24.04 -20.91
N LYS A 10 13.50 25.14 -21.29
CA LYS A 10 13.27 26.28 -20.39
C LYS A 10 12.06 25.95 -19.51
N ILE A 11 12.32 25.60 -18.25
CA ILE A 11 11.29 25.49 -17.22
C ILE A 11 10.87 26.92 -16.85
N VAL A 12 9.64 27.29 -17.19
CA VAL A 12 9.02 28.56 -16.81
C VAL A 12 8.25 28.31 -15.51
N PHE A 13 8.78 28.81 -14.39
CA PHE A 13 8.03 28.89 -13.14
C PHE A 13 7.07 30.08 -13.20
N ILE A 14 5.78 29.81 -13.34
CA ILE A 14 4.74 30.81 -13.14
C ILE A 14 4.46 30.87 -11.63
N LEU A 15 5.16 31.78 -10.95
CA LEU A 15 4.83 32.18 -9.58
C LEU A 15 3.56 33.04 -9.62
N VAL A 16 2.41 32.45 -9.33
CA VAL A 16 1.20 33.21 -9.04
C VAL A 16 1.32 33.72 -7.60
N SER A 17 1.87 34.92 -7.46
CA SER A 17 1.87 35.65 -6.19
C SER A 17 0.45 36.11 -5.88
N ALA A 18 -0.31 35.33 -5.13
CA ALA A 18 -1.48 35.83 -4.44
C ALA A 18 -0.98 36.77 -3.32
N ALA A 19 -1.01 38.07 -3.58
CA ALA A 19 -0.80 39.06 -2.55
C ALA A 19 -1.91 38.91 -1.49
N LEU A 20 -1.54 38.48 -0.29
CA LEU A 20 -2.39 38.57 0.90
C LEU A 20 -2.56 40.06 1.21
N VAL A 21 -3.61 40.69 0.66
CA VAL A 21 -4.03 42.01 1.11
C VAL A 21 -4.75 41.82 2.44
N ALA A 22 -4.05 42.19 3.51
CA ALA A 22 -4.64 42.37 4.83
C ALA A 22 -5.63 43.52 4.78
N GLY A 23 -6.87 43.24 5.19
CA GLY A 23 -7.94 44.22 5.32
C GLY A 23 -9.24 43.67 4.78
N LEU A 24 -10.03 43.05 5.65
CA LEU A 24 -11.42 42.67 5.39
C LEU A 24 -12.26 43.88 4.93
N PRO A 25 -13.00 43.76 3.82
CA PRO A 25 -14.36 44.26 3.74
C PRO A 25 -15.34 43.07 3.64
N GLU A 26 -16.54 43.28 4.19
CA GLU A 26 -17.62 42.30 4.22
C GLU A 26 -18.00 41.80 2.80
N PRO A 27 -18.43 40.54 2.66
CA PRO A 27 -18.72 39.97 1.35
C PRO A 27 -20.04 40.53 0.79
N ASP A 28 -19.95 41.19 -0.37
CA ASP A 28 -21.09 41.41 -1.26
C ASP A 28 -21.49 40.06 -1.90
N PRO A 29 -22.79 39.71 -1.96
CA PRO A 29 -23.25 38.39 -2.37
C PRO A 29 -23.29 38.14 -3.89
N ASP A 30 -22.71 38.99 -4.74
CA ASP A 30 -22.84 38.88 -6.21
C ASP A 30 -21.50 38.84 -6.95
N THR A 31 -20.65 37.86 -6.64
CA THR A 31 -19.50 37.52 -7.50
C THR A 31 -19.64 36.11 -8.05
N GLU A 32 -20.39 35.97 -9.14
CA GLU A 32 -20.28 34.78 -10.00
C GLU A 32 -18.91 34.79 -10.68
N VAL A 33 -18.00 33.96 -10.18
CA VAL A 33 -16.77 33.62 -10.90
C VAL A 33 -17.15 32.70 -12.06
N GLN A 34 -17.42 33.29 -13.23
CA GLN A 34 -17.57 32.52 -14.47
C GLN A 34 -16.21 32.00 -14.93
N LEU A 35 -15.89 30.77 -14.54
CA LEU A 35 -14.80 29.97 -15.11
C LEU A 35 -15.29 29.34 -16.41
N SER A 36 -14.99 29.99 -17.55
CA SER A 36 -15.10 29.35 -18.86
C SER A 36 -13.83 28.54 -19.13
N VAL A 37 -13.95 27.22 -19.19
CA VAL A 37 -12.86 26.31 -19.59
C VAL A 37 -13.24 25.73 -20.95
N GLU A 38 -12.59 26.22 -22.02
CA GLU A 38 -12.70 25.61 -23.35
C GLU A 38 -11.98 24.25 -23.36
N SER A 39 -12.76 23.18 -23.32
CA SER A 39 -12.30 21.80 -23.43
C SER A 39 -12.06 21.41 -24.90
N GLY A 40 -10.89 21.75 -25.42
CA GLY A 40 -10.34 21.18 -26.65
C GLY A 40 -9.66 19.83 -26.38
N GLY A 41 -10.40 18.75 -26.58
CA GLY A 41 -9.98 17.35 -26.73
C GLY A 41 -8.61 16.90 -26.20
N SER A 42 -8.60 16.26 -25.03
CA SER A 42 -7.70 15.15 -24.67
C SER A 42 -8.20 14.49 -23.39
N LYS A 43 -7.94 13.18 -23.27
CA LYS A 43 -8.49 12.23 -22.29
C LYS A 43 -8.54 12.81 -20.87
N VAL A 44 -9.74 12.77 -20.29
CA VAL A 44 -10.06 13.27 -18.95
C VAL A 44 -9.47 12.31 -17.91
N ASN A 45 -8.31 12.65 -17.35
CA ASN A 45 -8.06 12.28 -15.96
C ASN A 45 -8.95 13.18 -15.11
N SER A 46 -9.68 12.59 -14.16
CA SER A 46 -10.64 13.29 -13.32
C SER A 46 -10.01 14.54 -12.71
N TYR A 47 -10.67 15.70 -12.85
CA TYR A 47 -10.25 16.98 -12.27
C TYR A 47 -10.02 16.87 -10.74
N PHE A 48 -10.62 15.87 -10.10
CA PHE A 48 -10.40 15.52 -8.70
C PHE A 48 -9.01 14.92 -8.42
N ASP A 49 -8.46 14.10 -9.32
CA ASP A 49 -7.14 13.48 -9.11
C ASP A 49 -6.03 14.53 -9.25
N TYR A 50 -6.18 15.44 -10.21
CA TYR A 50 -5.23 16.55 -10.38
C TYR A 50 -5.28 17.56 -9.22
N ALA A 51 -6.47 17.81 -8.66
CA ALA A 51 -6.62 18.67 -7.49
C ALA A 51 -6.12 18.00 -6.20
N LYS A 52 -6.26 16.67 -6.07
CA LYS A 52 -5.77 15.90 -4.92
C LYS A 52 -4.24 15.75 -4.95
N ASP A 53 -3.66 15.52 -6.12
CA ASP A 53 -2.21 15.55 -6.31
C ASP A 53 -1.66 16.96 -6.12
N ALA A 54 -2.25 17.99 -6.71
CA ALA A 54 -1.76 19.37 -6.54
C ALA A 54 -1.88 19.87 -5.10
N ALA A 55 -2.94 19.49 -4.36
CA ALA A 55 -3.08 19.79 -2.94
C ALA A 55 -2.12 18.98 -2.07
N GLY A 56 -1.94 17.69 -2.36
CA GLY A 56 -0.97 16.83 -1.69
C GLY A 56 0.46 17.35 -1.86
N THR A 57 0.87 17.57 -3.11
CA THR A 57 2.21 18.06 -3.46
C THR A 57 2.46 19.47 -2.93
N SER A 58 1.46 20.37 -2.91
CA SER A 58 1.65 21.71 -2.34
C SER A 58 1.74 21.70 -0.81
N ILE A 59 0.98 20.85 -0.13
CA ILE A 59 1.11 20.65 1.33
C ILE A 59 2.46 20.03 1.66
N GLU A 60 2.90 19.02 0.91
CA GLU A 60 4.17 18.32 1.12
C GLU A 60 5.39 19.22 0.83
N ILE A 61 5.32 20.07 -0.20
CA ILE A 61 6.36 21.05 -0.50
C ILE A 61 6.39 22.16 0.56
N VAL A 62 5.23 22.69 0.98
CA VAL A 62 5.17 23.75 1.98
C VAL A 62 5.59 23.23 3.36
N SER A 63 5.20 22.02 3.74
CA SER A 63 5.65 21.39 4.98
C SER A 63 7.14 21.05 4.94
N SER A 64 7.66 20.54 3.82
CA SER A 64 9.10 20.28 3.63
C SER A 64 9.92 21.58 3.69
N PHE A 65 9.43 22.66 3.06
CA PHE A 65 10.14 23.94 3.03
C PHE A 65 10.12 24.64 4.40
N LEU A 66 8.99 24.64 5.11
CA LEU A 66 8.88 25.22 6.46
C LEU A 66 9.60 24.36 7.50
N GLY A 67 9.55 23.03 7.38
CA GLY A 67 10.26 22.09 8.24
C GLY A 67 11.77 22.27 8.16
N LYS A 68 12.32 22.32 6.93
CA LYS A 68 13.76 22.57 6.69
C LYS A 68 14.21 23.96 7.11
N ALA A 69 13.41 25.00 6.85
CA ALA A 69 13.78 26.38 7.21
C ALA A 69 13.81 26.63 8.74
N MET A 70 13.05 25.86 9.51
CA MET A 70 12.97 25.96 10.98
C MET A 70 13.90 24.99 11.73
N GLY A 71 14.63 24.11 11.02
CA GLY A 71 15.51 23.12 11.64
C GLY A 71 14.78 21.89 12.22
N TYR A 72 13.57 21.59 11.74
CA TYR A 72 12.79 20.42 12.17
C TYR A 72 13.11 19.14 11.38
N ASP A 73 14.33 18.98 10.87
CA ASP A 73 14.80 17.70 10.28
C ASP A 73 15.00 16.61 11.36
N CYS A 74 14.36 16.72 12.52
CA CYS A 74 14.60 15.87 13.67
C CYS A 74 13.30 15.64 14.42
N CYS A 75 13.04 14.41 14.82
CA CYS A 75 11.90 14.07 15.65
C CYS A 75 12.27 14.20 17.12
N TYR A 76 11.30 14.60 17.95
CA TYR A 76 11.47 14.67 19.40
C TYR A 76 10.46 13.76 20.09
N VAL A 77 10.96 12.77 20.82
CA VAL A 77 10.15 11.87 21.64
C VAL A 77 10.69 11.88 23.06
N ASN A 78 9.84 12.21 24.03
CA ASN A 78 10.22 12.29 25.45
C ASN A 78 11.47 13.16 25.71
N GLY A 79 11.64 14.23 24.91
CA GLY A 79 12.78 15.13 25.00
C GLY A 79 14.08 14.61 24.36
N MET A 80 14.09 13.39 23.81
CA MET A 80 15.22 12.87 23.02
C MET A 80 15.04 13.24 21.54
N LYS A 81 16.13 13.70 20.93
CA LYS A 81 16.23 14.07 19.52
C LYS A 81 16.61 12.84 18.69
N TYR A 82 15.88 12.60 17.62
CA TYR A 82 16.15 11.59 16.59
C TYR A 82 16.38 12.30 15.26
N GLU A 83 17.41 11.90 14.52
CA GLU A 83 17.69 12.48 13.19
C GLU A 83 16.64 12.01 12.17
N ASN A 84 16.39 12.81 11.11
CA ASN A 84 15.55 12.38 10.00
C ASN A 84 16.05 11.05 9.41
N GLY A 85 15.15 10.10 9.20
CA GLY A 85 15.45 8.74 8.74
C GLY A 85 15.85 7.75 9.84
N ALA A 86 15.81 8.12 11.12
CA ALA A 86 15.95 7.14 12.21
C ALA A 86 14.76 6.16 12.21
N GLU A 87 15.00 4.85 12.25
CA GLU A 87 13.97 3.78 12.16
C GLU A 87 13.59 3.17 13.53
N ASP A 88 14.22 3.64 14.61
CA ASP A 88 14.09 3.12 15.97
C ASP A 88 13.46 4.14 16.93
N VAL A 89 12.64 5.05 16.41
CA VAL A 89 12.06 6.15 17.19
C VAL A 89 10.86 5.64 18.02
N PRO A 90 10.86 5.78 19.36
CA PRO A 90 9.78 5.28 20.18
C PRO A 90 8.45 5.95 19.87
N CYS A 91 7.37 5.18 19.84
CA CYS A 91 6.05 5.68 19.44
C CYS A 91 5.20 6.26 20.57
N GLY A 92 5.73 6.24 21.80
CA GLY A 92 5.04 6.74 22.98
C GLY A 92 3.83 5.87 23.38
N ASP A 93 3.11 6.33 24.41
CA ASP A 93 2.15 5.50 25.15
C ASP A 93 0.84 5.18 24.40
N ARG A 94 0.64 5.75 23.21
CA ARG A 94 -0.55 5.50 22.37
C ARG A 94 -0.43 4.20 21.57
N TYR A 95 0.76 3.62 21.50
CA TYR A 95 1.06 2.38 20.79
C TYR A 95 1.41 1.27 21.77
N PRO A 96 1.33 -0.02 21.37
CA PRO A 96 1.80 -1.12 22.22
C PRO A 96 3.21 -0.86 22.79
N PRO A 97 3.48 -1.27 24.05
CA PRO A 97 4.80 -1.08 24.64
C PRO A 97 5.90 -1.68 23.76
N GLY A 98 6.91 -0.87 23.41
CA GLY A 98 8.02 -1.28 22.57
C GLY A 98 7.84 -0.99 21.07
N THR A 99 6.71 -0.44 20.63
CA THR A 99 6.57 0.02 19.24
C THR A 99 7.55 1.17 18.94
N VAL A 100 8.32 0.97 17.88
CA VAL A 100 9.19 1.99 17.27
C VAL A 100 8.64 2.35 15.88
N GLY A 101 9.04 3.50 15.37
CA GLY A 101 8.68 4.00 14.05
C GLY A 101 9.78 4.86 13.47
N ASP A 102 9.49 5.43 12.30
CA ASP A 102 10.48 6.15 11.52
C ASP A 102 10.36 7.66 11.76
N CYS A 103 11.48 8.36 11.89
CA CYS A 103 11.47 9.82 11.82
C CYS A 103 11.44 10.26 10.36
N VAL A 104 10.35 10.92 9.95
CA VAL A 104 10.21 11.47 8.60
C VAL A 104 9.83 12.93 8.68
N ASP A 105 10.74 13.79 8.26
CA ASP A 105 10.61 15.25 8.18
C ASP A 105 10.07 15.88 9.47
N GLY A 106 10.67 15.45 10.60
CA GLY A 106 10.33 15.95 11.93
C GLY A 106 9.10 15.31 12.58
N ASN A 107 8.45 14.36 11.91
CA ASN A 107 7.32 13.60 12.43
C ASN A 107 7.68 12.14 12.64
N VAL A 108 7.26 11.58 13.78
CA VAL A 108 7.40 10.14 14.04
C VAL A 108 6.27 9.40 13.36
N GLN A 109 6.60 8.61 12.35
CA GLN A 109 5.71 7.69 11.68
C GLN A 109 5.72 6.35 12.41
N CYS A 110 4.82 6.26 13.38
CA CYS A 110 4.59 5.05 14.16
C CYS A 110 3.78 4.03 13.40
N ILE A 111 4.41 3.44 12.39
CA ILE A 111 3.87 2.30 11.67
C ILE A 111 4.20 1.06 12.49
N ASN A 112 3.22 0.55 13.23
CA ASN A 112 3.38 -0.67 14.00
C ASN A 112 3.59 -1.85 13.05
N LYS A 113 4.81 -2.11 12.58
CA LYS A 113 5.08 -3.21 11.64
C LYS A 113 4.71 -4.54 12.27
N ILE A 114 4.23 -5.45 11.44
CA ILE A 114 3.92 -6.82 11.83
C ILE A 114 4.76 -7.80 11.01
N HIS A 115 5.14 -8.89 11.63
CA HIS A 115 5.87 -9.98 11.00
C HIS A 115 4.89 -11.07 10.64
N ILE A 116 4.90 -11.48 9.38
CA ILE A 116 4.05 -12.58 8.89
C ILE A 116 4.90 -13.58 8.12
N ARG A 117 4.36 -14.77 7.94
CA ARG A 117 4.90 -15.77 7.03
C ARG A 117 3.88 -16.07 5.95
N TYR A 118 4.24 -15.82 4.69
CA TYR A 118 3.42 -16.14 3.53
C TYR A 118 4.01 -17.35 2.80
N CYS A 119 3.22 -18.42 2.67
CA CYS A 119 3.62 -19.67 2.06
C CYS A 119 2.79 -20.03 0.81
N LEU A 120 3.43 -20.74 -0.12
CA LEU A 120 2.83 -21.40 -1.28
C LEU A 120 3.08 -22.90 -1.20
N LYS A 121 2.04 -23.70 -1.46
CA LYS A 121 2.16 -25.14 -1.61
C LYS A 121 1.45 -25.61 -2.88
N VAL A 122 2.18 -26.34 -3.72
CA VAL A 122 1.66 -26.88 -4.97
C VAL A 122 1.62 -28.41 -4.84
N TYR A 123 0.44 -28.98 -4.63
CA TYR A 123 0.25 -30.42 -4.37
C TYR A 123 1.13 -30.98 -3.24
N GLU A 124 1.88 -32.05 -3.53
CA GLU A 124 2.80 -32.75 -2.64
C GLU A 124 4.23 -32.18 -2.70
N ASN A 125 4.44 -31.07 -3.44
CA ASN A 125 5.74 -30.42 -3.45
C ASN A 125 6.02 -29.76 -2.10
N ALA A 126 7.30 -29.45 -1.89
CA ALA A 126 7.76 -28.69 -0.73
C ALA A 126 7.05 -27.33 -0.66
N THR A 127 6.71 -26.91 0.56
CA THR A 127 6.14 -25.59 0.81
C THR A 127 7.24 -24.54 0.69
N ILE A 128 6.97 -23.47 -0.06
CA ILE A 128 7.87 -22.32 -0.20
C ILE A 128 7.30 -21.19 0.65
N CYS A 129 8.10 -20.60 1.53
CA CYS A 129 7.64 -19.55 2.43
C CYS A 129 8.55 -18.32 2.39
N LEU A 130 7.93 -17.15 2.49
CA LEU A 130 8.57 -15.86 2.64
C LEU A 130 8.20 -15.27 4.01
N ASN A 131 9.20 -14.88 4.80
CA ASN A 131 8.98 -14.13 6.03
C ASN A 131 9.01 -12.64 5.70
N MET A 132 7.96 -11.91 6.05
CA MET A 132 7.77 -10.53 5.63
C MET A 132 7.53 -9.64 6.85
N THR A 133 7.99 -8.40 6.76
CA THR A 133 7.67 -7.34 7.73
C THR A 133 6.84 -6.28 7.00
N ILE A 134 5.57 -6.12 7.38
CA ILE A 134 4.59 -5.32 6.64
C ILE A 134 3.88 -4.31 7.55
N ASP A 135 3.20 -3.35 6.95
CA ASP A 135 2.27 -2.46 7.67
C ASP A 135 0.95 -3.22 7.94
N PRO A 136 0.42 -3.20 9.18
CA PRO A 136 -0.78 -3.92 9.60
C PRO A 136 -2.07 -3.40 8.94
N LEU A 137 -2.04 -2.22 8.33
CA LEU A 137 -3.17 -1.65 7.59
C LEU A 137 -3.27 -2.19 6.16
N LEU A 138 -2.28 -2.96 5.70
CA LEU A 138 -2.31 -3.56 4.37
C LEU A 138 -3.25 -4.76 4.34
N SER A 139 -4.10 -4.80 3.31
CA SER A 139 -4.84 -6.01 2.99
C SER A 139 -3.89 -7.10 2.47
N PHE A 140 -4.29 -8.36 2.56
CA PHE A 140 -3.49 -9.47 2.05
C PHE A 140 -3.21 -9.36 0.55
N PHE A 141 -4.08 -8.69 -0.21
CA PHE A 141 -3.82 -8.37 -1.61
C PHE A 141 -2.59 -7.48 -1.81
N GLU A 142 -2.40 -6.45 -0.98
CA GLU A 142 -1.20 -5.61 -1.03
C GLU A 142 0.04 -6.40 -0.55
N VAL A 143 -0.13 -7.27 0.45
CA VAL A 143 0.93 -8.21 0.88
C VAL A 143 1.40 -9.09 -0.27
N MET A 144 0.47 -9.66 -1.05
CA MET A 144 0.83 -10.48 -2.22
C MET A 144 1.63 -9.67 -3.26
N LYS A 145 1.29 -8.40 -3.50
CA LYS A 145 2.07 -7.54 -4.40
C LYS A 145 3.50 -7.29 -3.91
N ILE A 146 3.66 -7.08 -2.60
CA ILE A 146 4.98 -6.95 -1.97
C ILE A 146 5.77 -8.25 -2.14
N ALA A 147 5.14 -9.40 -1.86
CA ALA A 147 5.78 -10.71 -2.00
C ALA A 147 6.21 -10.99 -3.44
N GLN A 148 5.37 -10.65 -4.43
CA GLN A 148 5.71 -10.76 -5.85
C GLN A 148 6.91 -9.88 -6.24
N ALA A 149 7.04 -8.69 -5.65
CA ALA A 149 8.16 -7.79 -5.92
C ALA A 149 9.47 -8.31 -5.29
N GLU A 150 9.37 -9.03 -4.16
CA GLU A 150 10.50 -9.60 -3.43
C GLU A 150 10.98 -10.93 -4.02
N ASP A 151 10.06 -11.83 -4.37
CA ASP A 151 10.35 -13.13 -4.95
C ASP A 151 9.39 -13.44 -6.12
N PRO A 152 9.92 -13.59 -7.36
CA PRO A 152 9.13 -13.90 -8.55
C PRO A 152 8.28 -15.17 -8.46
N THR A 153 8.61 -16.12 -7.58
CA THR A 153 7.82 -17.33 -7.32
C THR A 153 6.43 -17.01 -6.78
N PHE A 154 6.27 -15.85 -6.12
CA PHE A 154 4.99 -15.36 -5.62
C PHE A 154 4.22 -14.51 -6.63
N ARG A 155 4.64 -14.50 -7.90
CA ARG A 155 3.93 -13.78 -8.96
C ARG A 155 2.50 -14.31 -9.09
N PHE A 156 1.53 -13.41 -9.20
CA PHE A 156 0.14 -13.78 -9.35
C PHE A 156 -0.57 -12.88 -10.37
N THR A 157 -1.70 -13.34 -10.88
CA THR A 157 -2.62 -12.56 -11.69
C THR A 157 -3.97 -12.46 -11.01
N TYR A 158 -4.71 -11.40 -11.25
CA TYR A 158 -5.98 -11.16 -10.59
C TYR A 158 -6.96 -10.39 -11.49
N THR A 159 -8.24 -10.54 -11.19
CA THR A 159 -9.35 -9.77 -11.77
C THR A 159 -10.04 -8.98 -10.67
N ILE A 160 -10.47 -7.76 -10.97
CA ILE A 160 -11.29 -6.95 -10.05
C ILE A 160 -12.75 -7.10 -10.47
N HIS A 161 -13.58 -7.63 -9.58
CA HIS A 161 -15.02 -7.71 -9.75
C HIS A 161 -15.72 -6.66 -8.88
N GLU A 162 -16.69 -5.95 -9.46
CA GLU A 162 -17.45 -4.91 -8.75
C GLU A 162 -18.20 -5.43 -7.52
N LEU A 163 -18.65 -6.70 -7.55
CA LEU A 163 -19.48 -7.29 -6.50
C LEU A 163 -18.69 -8.09 -5.46
N TRP A 164 -17.59 -8.73 -5.84
CA TRP A 164 -16.87 -9.71 -5.01
C TRP A 164 -15.44 -9.28 -4.66
N GLY A 165 -14.99 -8.14 -5.18
CA GLY A 165 -13.64 -7.63 -4.95
C GLY A 165 -12.60 -8.30 -5.85
N VAL A 166 -11.40 -8.49 -5.33
CA VAL A 166 -10.29 -9.07 -6.09
C VAL A 166 -10.38 -10.60 -6.08
N ALA A 167 -10.44 -11.20 -7.27
CA ALA A 167 -10.29 -12.63 -7.48
C ALA A 167 -8.86 -12.93 -7.96
N ILE A 168 -8.19 -13.87 -7.31
CA ILE A 168 -6.88 -14.37 -7.74
C ILE A 168 -7.09 -15.43 -8.82
N GLU A 169 -6.49 -15.25 -9.99
CA GLU A 169 -6.69 -16.10 -11.16
C GLU A 169 -5.57 -17.15 -11.31
N SER A 170 -4.35 -16.78 -10.95
CA SER A 170 -3.20 -17.68 -10.97
C SER A 170 -2.13 -17.25 -9.99
N ILE A 171 -1.34 -18.20 -9.52
CA ILE A 171 -0.10 -17.98 -8.77
C ILE A 171 0.99 -18.80 -9.46
N ASP A 172 2.16 -18.19 -9.67
CA ASP A 172 3.27 -18.68 -10.48
C ASP A 172 2.87 -19.16 -11.89
N GLY A 173 1.82 -18.55 -12.45
CA GLY A 173 1.26 -18.93 -13.76
C GLY A 173 0.43 -20.23 -13.74
N LEU A 174 0.20 -20.84 -12.58
CA LEU A 174 -0.74 -21.95 -12.42
C LEU A 174 -2.14 -21.41 -12.19
N TYR A 175 -3.03 -21.70 -13.14
CA TYR A 175 -4.45 -21.36 -13.09
C TYR A 175 -5.27 -22.48 -12.45
N ASP A 176 -6.43 -22.13 -11.92
CA ASP A 176 -7.44 -23.12 -11.55
C ASP A 176 -7.84 -23.98 -12.78
N ASP A 177 -7.87 -25.30 -12.60
CA ASP A 177 -8.36 -26.26 -13.59
C ASP A 177 -9.66 -26.88 -13.05
N VAL A 178 -10.75 -26.11 -13.21
CA VAL A 178 -12.10 -26.46 -12.73
C VAL A 178 -12.57 -27.83 -13.24
N PRO A 179 -12.38 -28.20 -14.52
CA PRO A 179 -12.73 -29.55 -14.99
C PRO A 179 -12.01 -30.68 -14.25
N LYS A 180 -10.81 -30.44 -13.75
CA LYS A 180 -10.04 -31.38 -12.93
C LYS A 180 -10.19 -31.15 -11.43
N TYR A 181 -11.02 -30.19 -11.01
CA TYR A 181 -11.21 -29.81 -9.62
C TYR A 181 -9.94 -29.33 -8.93
N LEU A 182 -9.02 -28.72 -9.67
CA LEU A 182 -7.77 -28.18 -9.13
C LEU A 182 -7.92 -26.69 -8.92
N VAL A 183 -7.81 -26.25 -7.69
CA VAL A 183 -8.05 -24.86 -7.32
C VAL A 183 -7.02 -24.38 -6.32
N TRP A 184 -6.75 -23.08 -6.35
CA TRP A 184 -6.05 -22.36 -5.31
C TRP A 184 -6.98 -22.09 -4.13
N LEU A 185 -6.53 -22.47 -2.93
CA LEU A 185 -7.26 -22.26 -1.69
C LEU A 185 -6.41 -21.46 -0.72
N PHE A 186 -7.06 -20.51 -0.06
CA PHE A 186 -6.40 -19.54 0.82
C PHE A 186 -6.69 -19.86 2.27
N TYR A 187 -5.65 -20.07 3.06
CA TYR A 187 -5.71 -20.53 4.44
C TYR A 187 -5.00 -19.59 5.40
N GLN A 188 -5.54 -19.48 6.62
CA GLN A 188 -4.83 -18.99 7.79
C GLN A 188 -4.37 -20.17 8.64
N CYS A 189 -3.11 -20.19 9.02
CA CYS A 189 -2.50 -21.24 9.82
C CYS A 189 -2.13 -20.73 11.21
N ASN A 190 -2.25 -21.59 12.21
CA ASN A 190 -1.73 -21.34 13.55
C ASN A 190 -0.20 -21.18 13.49
N PRO A 191 0.43 -20.27 14.26
CA PRO A 191 1.89 -20.16 14.34
C PRO A 191 2.64 -21.46 14.68
N ALA A 192 1.98 -22.39 15.39
CA ALA A 192 2.52 -23.72 15.71
C ALA A 192 2.28 -24.77 14.62
N ALA A 193 1.54 -24.43 13.56
CA ALA A 193 1.30 -25.33 12.44
C ALA A 193 2.56 -25.48 11.60
N ASP A 194 2.80 -26.71 11.16
CA ASP A 194 3.79 -26.99 10.14
C ASP A 194 3.17 -26.67 8.76
N PRO A 195 3.70 -25.70 7.99
CA PRO A 195 3.19 -25.40 6.65
C PRO A 195 3.21 -26.61 5.71
N ASP A 196 4.15 -27.55 5.92
CA ASP A 196 4.20 -28.80 5.15
C ASP A 196 3.07 -29.77 5.53
N ASN A 197 2.44 -29.60 6.70
CA ASN A 197 1.34 -30.41 7.21
C ASN A 197 0.06 -29.57 7.50
N TYR A 198 -0.39 -28.82 6.50
CA TYR A 198 -1.52 -27.89 6.57
C TYR A 198 -2.84 -28.46 7.10
N HIS A 199 -3.09 -29.77 6.93
CA HIS A 199 -4.29 -30.42 7.47
C HIS A 199 -4.40 -30.31 8.99
N VAL A 200 -3.28 -30.06 9.67
CA VAL A 200 -3.20 -29.89 11.12
C VAL A 200 -2.87 -28.43 11.42
N GLY A 201 -3.91 -27.62 11.64
CA GLY A 201 -3.75 -26.27 12.18
C GLY A 201 -3.90 -25.14 11.16
N CYS A 202 -4.34 -25.41 9.94
CA CYS A 202 -4.80 -24.38 9.00
C CYS A 202 -6.32 -24.43 8.80
N THR A 203 -6.94 -23.27 8.67
CA THR A 203 -8.36 -23.08 8.40
C THR A 203 -8.54 -22.21 7.16
N SER A 204 -9.49 -22.56 6.29
CA SER A 204 -9.80 -21.75 5.11
C SER A 204 -10.13 -20.33 5.53
N SER A 205 -9.58 -19.36 4.81
CA SER A 205 -9.87 -17.95 5.09
C SER A 205 -11.36 -17.69 4.91
N PRO A 206 -12.04 -17.08 5.89
CA PRO A 206 -13.45 -16.72 5.76
C PRO A 206 -13.67 -15.50 4.85
N THR A 207 -12.59 -14.86 4.39
CA THR A 207 -12.62 -13.61 3.63
C THR A 207 -11.69 -13.67 2.42
N GLY A 208 -11.97 -12.87 1.40
CA GLY A 208 -11.08 -12.68 0.26
C GLY A 208 -9.88 -11.80 0.59
N VAL A 209 -8.85 -11.86 -0.25
CA VAL A 209 -7.57 -11.17 -0.02
C VAL A 209 -7.66 -9.64 0.13
N SER A 210 -8.71 -9.01 -0.42
CA SER A 210 -8.93 -7.56 -0.29
C SER A 210 -9.49 -7.14 1.08
N THR A 211 -10.07 -8.07 1.83
CA THR A 211 -10.70 -7.81 3.13
C THR A 211 -10.05 -8.58 4.28
N THR A 212 -9.05 -9.39 3.99
CA THR A 212 -8.15 -9.99 4.97
C THR A 212 -7.05 -9.00 5.36
N TYR A 213 -6.91 -8.75 6.66
CA TYR A 213 -5.83 -7.92 7.23
C TYR A 213 -5.02 -8.78 8.19
N PRO A 214 -3.75 -9.10 7.86
CA PRO A 214 -2.91 -9.93 8.70
C PRO A 214 -2.62 -9.31 10.06
N LYS A 215 -2.31 -10.17 11.02
CA LYS A 215 -1.83 -9.83 12.36
C LYS A 215 -0.40 -10.30 12.53
N ASP A 216 0.28 -9.72 13.52
CA ASP A 216 1.63 -10.12 13.88
C ASP A 216 1.70 -11.61 14.26
N GLY A 217 2.68 -12.29 13.69
CA GLY A 217 2.90 -13.72 13.80
C GLY A 217 2.01 -14.58 12.90
N ASP A 218 1.10 -14.02 12.10
CA ASP A 218 0.23 -14.82 11.23
C ASP A 218 1.04 -15.64 10.20
N ILE A 219 0.56 -16.85 9.94
CA ILE A 219 1.01 -17.68 8.83
C ILE A 219 -0.14 -17.81 7.83
N TRP A 220 0.10 -17.39 6.60
CA TRP A 220 -0.88 -17.46 5.51
C TRP A 220 -0.38 -18.40 4.43
N LEU A 221 -1.26 -19.27 3.95
CA LEU A 221 -0.92 -20.30 2.97
C LEU A 221 -1.87 -20.24 1.78
N TRP A 222 -1.31 -20.16 0.58
CA TRP A 222 -2.01 -20.53 -0.64
C TRP A 222 -1.63 -21.96 -1.02
N GLN A 223 -2.63 -22.80 -1.22
CA GLN A 223 -2.41 -24.18 -1.62
C GLN A 223 -3.18 -24.53 -2.89
N TYR A 224 -2.45 -25.06 -3.88
CA TYR A 224 -3.03 -25.63 -5.08
C TYR A 224 -3.27 -27.13 -4.87
N GLN A 225 -4.54 -27.53 -4.85
CA GLN A 225 -4.94 -28.91 -4.55
C GLN A 225 -6.25 -29.30 -5.22
N PHE A 226 -6.52 -30.60 -5.19
CA PHE A 226 -7.84 -31.13 -5.57
C PHE A 226 -8.89 -30.72 -4.54
N TYR A 227 -10.00 -30.16 -5.01
CA TYR A 227 -11.14 -29.80 -4.17
C TYR A 227 -12.35 -30.66 -4.46
N ASN A 228 -12.74 -31.48 -3.49
CA ASN A 228 -13.90 -32.34 -3.63
C ASN A 228 -15.18 -31.65 -3.13
N TRP A 229 -15.88 -30.97 -4.04
CA TRP A 229 -17.15 -30.27 -3.77
C TRP A 229 -18.25 -31.15 -3.15
N THR A 230 -18.17 -32.48 -3.29
CA THR A 230 -19.21 -33.38 -2.76
C THR A 230 -19.06 -33.69 -1.27
N ALA A 231 -17.91 -33.42 -0.66
CA ALA A 231 -17.65 -33.75 0.74
C ALA A 231 -18.23 -32.75 1.75
N GLU A 232 -18.55 -31.52 1.32
CA GLU A 232 -19.04 -30.45 2.20
C GLU A 232 -20.59 -30.37 2.30
N ASN A 233 -21.32 -31.18 1.52
CA ASN A 233 -22.79 -31.21 1.53
C ASN A 233 -23.38 -32.35 2.41
N HIS A 234 -22.59 -32.92 3.31
CA HIS A 234 -23.00 -34.00 4.21
C HIS A 234 -22.77 -33.66 5.69
#